data_AF-A0A6P6W469-F1
#
_entry.id   AF-A0A6P6W469-F1
#
_cell.length_a   1.000
_cell.length_b   1.000
_cell.length_c   1.000
_cell.angle_alpha   90.00
_cell.angle_beta   90.00
_cell.angle_gamma   90.00
#
_symmetry.space_group_name_H-M   'P 1'
#
loop_
_entity.id
_entity.type
_entity.pdbx_description
1 polymer ?
#
loop_
_entity_poly.entity_id
_entity_poly.type
_entity_poly.pdbx_seq_one_letter_code
_entity_poly.pdbx_strand_id
1 'polypeptide(L)'
;MVEVTSEVSPSTVALAAAARQTGGKLVCILPEVKENKSQQLIEESGLNDIVEFETGDPVDVLHNYENIDFSLIDCTSDNYKKLLDQLNVNPRRSVVVANNLVEGCKGLEGHLRGVEKEAKVRSIKHPIGKGMEITLIGKFSDHNKREKDRGSLSRAEKKGGIVKKTDKSKWIVKVDEKSGEENFYRLSPR
;
A
#
# COMPACT_ATOMS: atom_id res chain seq x y z
N MET A 1 -0.78 6.50 5.53
CA MET A 1 0.48 6.15 4.81
C MET A 1 1.63 6.35 5.78
N VAL A 2 2.68 5.55 5.68
CA VAL A 2 3.88 5.68 6.55
C VAL A 2 5.12 5.85 5.69
N GLU A 3 5.94 6.85 5.97
CA GLU A 3 7.26 7.02 5.39
C GLU A 3 8.31 6.91 6.50
N VAL A 4 9.33 6.07 6.29
CA VAL A 4 10.54 6.05 7.12
C VAL A 4 11.67 6.62 6.27
N THR A 5 12.19 7.77 6.66
CA THR A 5 13.23 8.48 5.92
C THR A 5 14.22 9.13 6.86
N SER A 6 15.43 9.43 6.37
CA SER A 6 16.41 10.20 7.14
C SER A 6 16.15 11.71 7.06
N GLU A 7 15.42 12.17 6.04
CA GLU A 7 15.06 13.59 5.83
C GLU A 7 13.81 13.73 4.96
N VAL A 8 13.12 14.86 5.10
CA VAL A 8 12.03 15.23 4.20
C VAL A 8 12.59 15.47 2.80
N SER A 9 11.99 14.81 1.82
CA SER A 9 12.40 14.89 0.43
C SER A 9 11.19 15.16 -0.49
N PRO A 10 11.40 15.32 -1.81
CA PRO A 10 10.29 15.37 -2.77
C PRO A 10 9.35 14.14 -2.67
N SER A 11 9.83 12.97 -2.22
CA SER A 11 8.97 11.81 -1.94
C SER A 11 7.95 12.10 -0.85
N THR A 12 8.38 12.73 0.25
CA THR A 12 7.52 13.12 1.37
C THR A 12 6.42 14.06 0.91
N VAL A 13 6.77 15.08 0.11
CA VAL A 13 5.79 16.04 -0.43
C VAL A 13 4.80 15.33 -1.38
N ALA A 14 5.29 14.45 -2.24
CA ALA A 14 4.44 13.68 -3.16
C ALA A 14 3.49 12.74 -2.41
N LEU A 15 3.98 12.05 -1.37
CA LEU A 15 3.16 11.18 -0.51
C LEU A 15 2.13 11.98 0.26
N ALA A 16 2.48 13.14 0.81
CA ALA A 16 1.55 14.03 1.48
C ALA A 16 0.45 14.52 0.51
N ALA A 17 0.82 14.91 -0.71
CA ALA A 17 -0.15 15.28 -1.74
C ALA A 17 -1.08 14.10 -2.13
N ALA A 18 -0.55 12.87 -2.18
CA ALA A 18 -1.35 11.67 -2.44
C ALA A 18 -2.28 11.31 -1.26
N ALA A 19 -1.79 11.43 -0.03
CA ALA A 19 -2.58 11.25 1.19
C ALA A 19 -3.76 12.23 1.20
N ARG A 20 -3.52 13.52 0.92
CA ARG A 20 -4.58 14.53 0.81
C ARG A 20 -5.64 14.15 -0.22
N GLN A 21 -5.23 13.73 -1.42
CA GLN A 21 -6.15 13.34 -2.50
C GLN A 21 -6.97 12.09 -2.17
N THR A 22 -6.41 11.18 -1.38
CA THR A 22 -7.07 9.93 -0.96
C THR A 22 -7.87 10.10 0.34
N GLY A 23 -7.86 11.29 0.95
CA GLY A 23 -8.49 11.55 2.24
C GLY A 23 -7.78 10.90 3.43
N GLY A 24 -6.51 10.51 3.26
CA GLY A 24 -5.67 9.93 4.29
C GLY A 24 -4.68 10.94 4.91
N LYS A 25 -3.82 10.41 5.77
CA LYS A 25 -2.69 11.13 6.37
C LYS A 25 -1.36 10.43 6.07
N LEU A 26 -0.28 11.20 6.13
CA LEU A 26 1.09 10.70 6.06
C LEU A 26 1.72 10.81 7.46
N VAL A 27 2.21 9.69 7.99
CA VAL A 27 3.14 9.68 9.11
C VAL A 27 4.55 9.63 8.53
N CYS A 28 5.37 10.63 8.84
CA CYS A 28 6.77 10.72 8.43
C CYS A 28 7.66 10.48 9.65
N ILE A 29 8.31 9.32 9.70
CA ILE A 29 9.18 8.88 10.79
C ILE A 29 10.62 9.27 10.45
N LEU A 30 11.23 10.06 11.34
CA LEU A 30 12.62 10.53 11.25
C LEU A 30 13.44 9.98 12.44
N PRO A 31 14.65 9.44 12.21
CA PRO A 31 15.50 8.91 13.28
C PRO A 31 15.99 9.98 14.26
N GLU A 32 16.12 11.22 13.79
CA GLU A 32 16.65 12.35 14.57
C GLU A 32 15.75 13.57 14.38
N VAL A 33 15.73 14.44 15.38
CA VAL A 33 15.02 15.73 15.30
C VAL A 33 15.77 16.60 14.30
N LYS A 34 15.29 16.67 13.06
CA LYS A 34 15.78 17.63 12.08
C LYS A 34 14.97 18.92 12.18
N GLU A 35 15.51 19.89 12.91
CA GLU A 35 14.86 21.19 13.11
C GLU A 35 14.60 21.95 11.78
N ASN A 36 13.44 22.62 11.76
CA ASN A 36 12.97 23.69 10.90
C ASN A 36 12.89 23.45 9.38
N LYS A 37 13.96 23.00 8.69
CA LYS A 37 13.95 22.95 7.21
C LYS A 37 12.98 21.92 6.64
N SER A 38 12.90 20.76 7.29
CA SER A 38 12.01 19.67 6.88
C SER A 38 10.53 20.03 7.06
N GLN A 39 10.20 20.73 8.14
CA GLN A 39 8.85 21.21 8.41
C GLN A 39 8.48 22.42 7.54
N GLN A 40 9.44 23.32 7.29
CA GLN A 40 9.26 24.47 6.40
C GLN A 40 8.83 24.05 4.99
N LEU A 41 9.42 23.00 4.41
CA LEU A 41 9.03 22.56 3.07
C LEU A 41 7.56 22.08 3.01
N ILE A 42 7.11 21.37 4.04
CA ILE A 42 5.72 20.92 4.16
C ILE A 42 4.77 22.10 4.41
N GLU A 43 5.22 23.08 5.20
CA GLU A 43 4.47 24.29 5.50
C GLU A 43 4.30 25.18 4.27
N GLU A 44 5.38 25.46 3.54
CA GLU A 44 5.38 26.18 2.27
C GLU A 44 4.49 25.50 1.22
N SER A 45 4.36 24.17 1.30
CA SER A 45 3.48 23.38 0.43
C SER A 45 2.02 23.35 0.89
N GLY A 46 1.71 23.89 2.07
CA GLY A 46 0.37 23.87 2.66
C GLY A 46 -0.14 22.45 2.95
N LEU A 47 0.74 21.58 3.46
CA LEU A 47 0.45 20.16 3.74
C LEU A 47 0.59 19.80 5.23
N ASN A 48 0.73 20.80 6.11
CA ASN A 48 0.92 20.62 7.56
C ASN A 48 -0.21 19.83 8.24
N ASP A 49 -1.43 19.92 7.71
CA ASP A 49 -2.60 19.20 8.23
C ASP A 49 -2.62 17.71 7.80
N ILE A 50 -1.79 17.36 6.83
CA ILE A 50 -1.73 16.02 6.23
C ILE A 50 -0.54 15.22 6.76
N VAL A 51 0.57 15.88 7.09
CA VAL A 51 1.81 15.23 7.54
C VAL A 51 1.93 15.29 9.06
N GLU A 52 2.09 14.13 9.67
CA GLU A 52 2.40 13.94 11.08
C GLU A 52 3.85 13.48 11.20
N PHE A 53 4.67 14.29 11.85
CA PHE A 53 6.08 13.99 12.05
C PHE A 53 6.29 13.24 13.36
N GLU A 54 6.92 12.08 13.27
CA GLU A 54 7.35 11.30 14.42
C GLU A 54 8.88 11.24 14.45
N THR A 55 9.46 11.40 15.64
CA THR A 55 10.90 11.33 15.82
C THR A 55 11.27 10.29 16.86
N GLY A 56 12.27 9.47 16.55
CA GLY A 56 12.78 8.42 17.44
C GLY A 56 13.43 7.30 16.64
N ASP A 57 13.87 6.23 17.31
CA ASP A 57 14.36 5.05 16.60
C ASP A 57 13.25 4.53 15.65
N PRO A 58 13.50 4.45 14.32
CA PRO A 58 12.43 4.13 13.40
C PRO A 58 11.85 2.72 13.58
N VAL A 59 12.60 1.78 14.16
CA VAL A 59 12.11 0.42 14.45
C VAL A 59 11.09 0.48 15.59
N ASP A 60 11.40 1.22 16.64
CA ASP A 60 10.52 1.38 17.81
C ASP A 60 9.26 2.20 17.47
N VAL A 61 9.43 3.29 16.73
CA VAL A 61 8.30 4.15 16.32
C VAL A 61 7.37 3.39 15.38
N LEU A 62 7.91 2.65 14.41
CA LEU A 62 7.12 1.91 13.42
C LEU A 62 6.23 0.84 14.07
N HIS A 63 6.66 0.27 15.19
CA HIS A 63 5.88 -0.73 15.94
C HIS A 63 4.51 -0.22 16.42
N ASN A 64 4.35 1.10 16.58
CA ASN A 64 3.10 1.71 17.03
C ASN A 64 2.05 1.82 15.90
N TYR A 65 2.41 1.50 14.67
CA TYR A 65 1.55 1.64 13.50
C TYR A 65 1.10 0.28 12.97
N GLU A 66 -0.21 0.06 12.99
CA GLU A 66 -0.83 -1.17 12.51
C GLU A 66 -1.68 -0.95 11.27
N ASN A 67 -1.93 -2.02 10.52
CA ASN A 67 -2.82 -2.04 9.36
C ASN A 67 -2.45 -0.97 8.30
N ILE A 68 -1.16 -0.84 8.00
CA ILE A 68 -0.63 0.15 7.06
C ILE A 68 -1.02 -0.20 5.62
N ASP A 69 -1.71 0.71 4.93
CA ASP A 69 -2.13 0.53 3.53
C ASP A 69 -1.04 0.86 2.51
N PHE A 70 -0.13 1.77 2.86
CA PHE A 70 1.00 2.17 2.02
C PHE A 70 2.18 2.56 2.88
N SER A 71 3.36 2.00 2.59
CA SER A 71 4.62 2.43 3.19
C SER A 71 5.72 2.72 2.17
N LEU A 72 6.56 3.71 2.49
CA LEU A 72 7.83 3.97 1.82
C LEU A 72 8.95 3.87 2.85
N ILE A 73 9.89 2.94 2.66
CA ILE A 73 11.06 2.77 3.51
C ILE A 73 12.29 3.17 2.69
N ASP A 74 12.93 4.27 3.07
CA ASP A 74 14.19 4.68 2.49
C ASP A 74 15.35 3.86 3.12
N CYS A 75 15.96 2.97 2.34
CA CYS A 75 16.90 1.95 2.81
C CYS A 75 18.34 2.46 3.00
N THR A 76 18.50 3.72 3.41
CA THR A 76 19.82 4.35 3.60
C THR A 76 20.54 3.88 4.87
N SER A 77 19.89 3.11 5.74
CA SER A 77 20.44 2.60 7.00
C SER A 77 20.59 1.07 7.03
N ASP A 78 21.56 0.60 7.83
CA ASP A 78 21.85 -0.82 8.05
C ASP A 78 20.70 -1.61 8.72
N ASN A 79 19.67 -0.90 9.23
CA ASN A 79 18.54 -1.47 9.95
C ASN A 79 17.34 -1.83 9.06
N TYR A 80 17.47 -1.72 7.74
CA TYR A 80 16.37 -1.97 6.80
C TYR A 80 15.61 -3.29 7.03
N LYS A 81 16.31 -4.39 7.31
CA LYS A 81 15.66 -5.67 7.60
C LYS A 81 14.74 -5.56 8.82
N LYS A 82 15.22 -5.00 9.93
CA LYS A 82 14.42 -4.83 11.14
C LYS A 82 13.18 -3.97 10.90
N LEU A 83 13.28 -2.96 10.03
CA LEU A 83 12.14 -2.12 9.66
C LEU A 83 11.07 -2.92 8.90
N LEU A 84 11.47 -3.81 7.99
CA LEU A 84 10.53 -4.71 7.32
C LEU A 84 9.87 -5.67 8.32
N ASP A 85 10.61 -6.18 9.30
CA ASP A 85 10.10 -7.12 10.31
C ASP A 85 9.03 -6.49 11.21
N GLN A 86 9.16 -5.19 11.51
CA GLN A 86 8.20 -4.43 12.33
C GLN A 86 6.99 -3.93 11.54
N LEU A 87 6.99 -4.05 10.21
CA LEU A 87 5.96 -3.45 9.38
C LEU A 87 4.65 -4.22 9.47
N ASN A 88 3.69 -3.69 10.22
CA ASN A 88 2.33 -4.23 10.32
C ASN A 88 1.43 -3.65 9.22
N VAL A 89 1.42 -4.35 8.08
CA VAL A 89 0.68 -3.94 6.87
C VAL A 89 -0.74 -4.49 6.84
N ASN A 90 -1.64 -3.78 6.16
CA ASN A 90 -2.98 -4.26 5.89
C ASN A 90 -2.93 -5.53 5.00
N PRO A 91 -3.36 -6.70 5.49
CA PRO A 91 -3.27 -7.96 4.74
C PRO A 91 -4.30 -8.06 3.62
N ARG A 92 -5.31 -7.18 3.58
CA ARG A 92 -6.35 -7.17 2.53
C ARG A 92 -5.82 -6.53 1.25
N ARG A 93 -5.19 -5.36 1.39
CA ARG A 93 -4.57 -4.60 0.30
C ARG A 93 -3.58 -3.59 0.88
N SER A 94 -2.30 -3.77 0.60
CA SER A 94 -1.27 -2.79 0.92
C SER A 94 -0.15 -2.79 -0.10
N VAL A 95 0.61 -1.68 -0.12
CA VAL A 95 1.79 -1.50 -0.95
C VAL A 95 2.96 -1.10 -0.08
N VAL A 96 4.07 -1.80 -0.20
CA VAL A 96 5.33 -1.48 0.48
C VAL A 96 6.36 -1.15 -0.57
N VAL A 97 6.92 0.05 -0.48
CA VAL A 97 7.98 0.52 -1.35
C VAL A 97 9.26 0.59 -0.55
N ALA A 98 10.27 -0.14 -0.99
CA ALA A 98 11.62 -0.05 -0.47
C ALA A 98 12.49 0.69 -1.48
N ASN A 99 12.96 1.88 -1.11
CA ASN A 99 13.78 2.72 -1.96
C ASN A 99 15.25 2.67 -1.54
N ASN A 100 16.17 2.96 -2.46
CA ASN A 100 17.62 2.89 -2.23
C ASN A 100 18.13 1.50 -1.81
N LEU A 101 17.54 0.45 -2.36
CA LEU A 101 17.91 -0.94 -2.06
C LEU A 101 19.28 -1.27 -2.68
N VAL A 102 20.31 -1.46 -1.84
CA VAL A 102 21.67 -1.86 -2.28
C VAL A 102 21.61 -3.17 -3.10
N GLU A 103 22.40 -3.25 -4.15
CA GLU A 103 22.53 -4.45 -5.00
C GLU A 103 22.73 -5.71 -4.15
N GLY A 104 21.87 -6.71 -4.35
CA GLY A 104 21.90 -7.98 -3.62
C GLY A 104 21.02 -8.02 -2.35
N CYS A 105 20.53 -6.89 -1.85
CA CYS A 105 19.52 -6.90 -0.79
C CYS A 105 18.16 -7.39 -1.35
N LYS A 106 17.44 -8.15 -0.51
CA LYS A 106 16.04 -8.49 -0.76
C LYS A 106 15.18 -7.56 0.06
N GLY A 107 14.16 -6.98 -0.55
CA GLY A 107 13.12 -6.28 0.17
C GLY A 107 12.10 -7.23 0.76
N LEU A 108 10.87 -6.74 0.90
CA LEU A 108 9.84 -7.40 1.70
C LEU A 108 9.51 -8.81 1.19
N GLU A 109 9.59 -9.09 -0.11
CA GLU A 109 9.39 -10.45 -0.64
C GLU A 109 10.41 -11.46 -0.12
N GLY A 110 11.67 -11.04 0.01
CA GLY A 110 12.71 -11.91 0.56
C GLY A 110 12.53 -12.21 2.03
N HIS A 111 11.77 -11.36 2.74
CA HIS A 111 11.48 -11.47 4.16
C HIS A 111 10.16 -12.21 4.44
N LEU A 112 9.12 -12.00 3.63
CA LEU A 112 7.80 -12.64 3.77
C LEU A 112 7.73 -14.10 3.30
N ARG A 113 8.86 -14.72 2.96
CA ARG A 113 8.96 -16.13 2.53
C ARG A 113 8.60 -17.08 3.70
N GLY A 114 7.32 -17.13 4.04
CA GLY A 114 6.75 -17.81 5.22
C GLY A 114 5.35 -17.33 5.62
N VAL A 115 4.90 -16.15 5.18
CA VAL A 115 3.53 -15.63 5.41
C VAL A 115 2.56 -16.20 4.35
N GLU A 116 2.57 -17.52 4.21
CA GLU A 116 1.72 -18.25 3.26
C GLU A 116 0.61 -18.98 4.00
N LYS A 117 -0.51 -18.30 4.31
CA LYS A 117 -1.81 -18.98 4.38
C LYS A 117 -2.98 -18.18 3.83
N GLU A 118 -2.92 -16.84 3.78
CA GLU A 118 -4.11 -16.05 3.41
C GLU A 118 -3.91 -14.84 2.48
N ALA A 119 -2.72 -14.23 2.41
CA ALA A 119 -2.48 -13.04 1.57
C ALA A 119 -1.50 -13.38 0.44
N LYS A 120 -1.80 -12.94 -0.78
CA LYS A 120 -0.89 -13.10 -1.92
C LYS A 120 0.06 -11.90 -1.95
N VAL A 121 1.35 -12.19 -1.97
CA VAL A 121 2.43 -11.21 -2.06
C VAL A 121 2.96 -11.23 -3.49
N ARG A 122 3.15 -10.06 -4.09
CA ARG A 122 3.84 -9.88 -5.38
C ARG A 122 4.85 -8.76 -5.22
N SER A 123 6.08 -8.97 -5.64
CA SER A 123 7.11 -7.94 -5.60
C SER A 123 7.79 -7.76 -6.95
N ILE A 124 8.20 -6.52 -7.21
CA ILE A 124 8.81 -6.09 -8.48
C ILE A 124 9.95 -5.15 -8.15
N LYS A 125 11.12 -5.44 -8.70
CA LYS A 125 12.32 -4.62 -8.56
C LYS A 125 12.50 -3.76 -9.80
N HIS A 126 12.70 -2.47 -9.59
CA HIS A 126 12.93 -1.51 -10.66
C HIS A 126 14.29 -0.79 -10.44
N PRO A 127 15.12 -0.63 -11.48
CA PRO A 127 16.37 0.13 -11.41
C PRO A 127 16.12 1.65 -11.44
N ILE A 128 15.19 2.16 -10.62
CA ILE A 128 15.01 3.61 -10.41
C ILE A 128 15.87 4.03 -9.23
N GLY A 129 16.60 5.15 -9.38
CA GLY A 129 17.51 5.65 -8.35
C GLY A 129 18.61 4.64 -8.05
N LYS A 130 18.85 4.34 -6.77
CA LYS A 130 19.81 3.31 -6.33
C LYS A 130 19.20 1.91 -6.24
N GLY A 131 18.00 1.71 -6.76
CA GLY A 131 17.24 0.46 -6.69
C GLY A 131 15.97 0.63 -5.86
N MET A 132 14.85 0.18 -6.40
CA MET A 132 13.54 0.24 -5.75
C MET A 132 12.85 -1.12 -5.86
N GLU A 133 12.22 -1.56 -4.78
CA GLU A 133 11.35 -2.73 -4.75
C GLU A 133 9.94 -2.32 -4.34
N ILE A 134 8.95 -2.69 -5.15
CA ILE A 134 7.54 -2.46 -4.87
C ILE A 134 6.90 -3.81 -4.57
N THR A 135 6.44 -3.99 -3.35
CA THR A 135 5.73 -5.18 -2.89
C THR A 135 4.25 -4.87 -2.70
N LEU A 136 3.39 -5.55 -3.46
CA LEU A 136 1.95 -5.55 -3.31
C LEU A 136 1.50 -6.74 -2.48
N ILE A 137 0.68 -6.47 -1.47
CA ILE A 137 0.12 -7.49 -0.58
C ILE A 137 -1.39 -7.41 -0.68
N GLY A 138 -2.05 -8.54 -0.88
CA GLY A 138 -3.50 -8.57 -0.78
C GLY A 138 -4.15 -9.87 -1.16
N LYS A 139 -5.43 -9.97 -0.82
CA LYS A 139 -6.31 -11.01 -1.33
C LYS A 139 -6.80 -10.52 -2.69
N PHE A 140 -6.18 -11.00 -3.78
CA PHE A 140 -6.78 -10.85 -5.11
C PHE A 140 -8.06 -11.70 -5.11
N SER A 141 -9.17 -11.11 -4.65
CA SER A 141 -10.46 -11.74 -4.82
C SER A 141 -10.71 -11.76 -6.32
N ASP A 142 -10.69 -12.93 -6.94
CA ASP A 142 -11.42 -13.14 -8.18
C ASP A 142 -12.82 -12.54 -7.96
N HIS A 143 -13.17 -11.49 -8.70
CA HIS A 143 -14.49 -10.86 -8.67
C HIS A 143 -15.64 -11.82 -9.08
N ASN A 144 -15.37 -13.14 -9.18
CA ASN A 144 -16.27 -14.20 -9.61
C ASN A 144 -16.91 -15.02 -8.47
N LYS A 145 -16.58 -14.82 -7.19
CA LYS A 145 -17.34 -15.45 -6.09
C LYS A 145 -18.23 -14.43 -5.39
N ARG A 146 -19.39 -14.17 -5.99
CA ARG A 146 -20.51 -13.59 -5.24
C ARG A 146 -20.98 -14.63 -4.20
N GLU A 147 -20.93 -14.18 -2.95
CA GLU A 147 -21.76 -14.60 -1.81
C GLU A 147 -22.89 -15.58 -2.18
N LYS A 148 -22.68 -16.87 -1.91
CA LYS A 148 -23.76 -17.77 -1.50
C LYS A 148 -23.71 -17.88 0.01
N ASP A 149 -24.01 -16.80 0.70
CA ASP A 149 -24.46 -16.87 2.09
C ASP A 149 -25.21 -15.58 2.43
N ARG A 150 -26.50 -15.58 2.10
CA ARG A 150 -27.47 -14.81 2.86
C ARG A 150 -28.50 -15.79 3.39
N GLY A 151 -28.57 -15.81 4.70
CA GLY A 151 -29.25 -16.80 5.50
C GLY A 151 -30.71 -17.00 5.10
N SER A 152 -31.14 -18.21 5.39
CA SER A 152 -32.54 -18.54 5.58
C SER A 152 -33.12 -17.60 6.62
N LEU A 153 -34.02 -16.71 6.21
CA LEU A 153 -35.23 -16.24 6.92
C LEU A 153 -35.83 -15.04 6.19
N SER A 154 -36.79 -15.30 5.30
CA SER A 154 -38.06 -14.57 5.26
C SER A 154 -38.92 -15.10 4.11
N ARG A 155 -40.05 -15.66 4.53
CA ARG A 155 -41.21 -16.03 3.73
C ARG A 155 -41.86 -14.74 3.22
N ALA A 156 -41.83 -14.50 1.91
CA ALA A 156 -42.72 -13.54 1.27
C ALA A 156 -43.15 -14.06 -0.10
N GLU A 157 -44.46 -14.18 -0.27
CA GLU A 157 -45.14 -14.76 -1.41
C GLU A 157 -45.07 -13.87 -2.66
N LYS A 158 -45.16 -14.56 -3.80
CA LYS A 158 -45.23 -14.13 -5.20
C LYS A 158 -45.85 -12.74 -5.48
N LYS A 159 -45.30 -12.04 -6.49
CA LYS A 159 -46.04 -11.65 -7.71
C LYS A 159 -45.09 -11.23 -8.83
N GLY A 160 -45.46 -11.62 -10.05
CA GLY A 160 -44.59 -11.76 -11.21
C GLY A 160 -44.04 -10.46 -11.80
N GLY A 161 -42.81 -10.58 -12.31
CA GLY A 161 -42.17 -9.67 -13.23
C GLY A 161 -40.84 -10.28 -13.64
N ILE A 162 -40.67 -10.64 -14.92
CA ILE A 162 -39.36 -11.05 -15.44
C ILE A 162 -38.51 -9.78 -15.48
N VAL A 163 -37.77 -9.52 -14.41
CA VAL A 163 -36.68 -8.55 -14.44
C VAL A 163 -35.61 -9.17 -15.33
N LYS A 164 -35.53 -8.73 -16.59
CA LYS A 164 -34.38 -9.01 -17.44
C LYS A 164 -33.15 -8.56 -16.66
N LYS A 165 -32.34 -9.52 -16.19
CA LYS A 165 -31.01 -9.22 -15.64
C LYS A 165 -30.26 -8.54 -16.78
N THR A 166 -30.07 -7.23 -16.68
CA THR A 166 -29.13 -6.54 -17.54
C THR A 166 -27.78 -7.23 -17.34
N ASP A 167 -27.23 -7.71 -18.45
CA ASP A 167 -26.00 -8.47 -18.45
C ASP A 167 -24.90 -7.52 -17.94
N LYS A 168 -24.48 -7.72 -16.70
CA LYS A 168 -23.62 -6.77 -15.99
C LYS A 168 -22.24 -6.78 -16.65
N SER A 169 -21.68 -5.60 -16.93
CA SER A 169 -20.34 -5.50 -17.52
C SER A 169 -19.33 -6.34 -16.73
N LYS A 170 -18.60 -7.21 -17.45
CA LYS A 170 -17.53 -8.04 -16.86
C LYS A 170 -16.23 -7.24 -16.91
N TRP A 171 -15.50 -7.19 -15.81
CA TRP A 171 -14.19 -6.53 -15.75
C TRP A 171 -13.10 -7.59 -15.66
N ILE A 172 -12.03 -7.42 -16.45
CA ILE A 172 -10.83 -8.25 -16.40
C ILE A 172 -9.69 -7.38 -15.92
N VAL A 173 -8.96 -7.84 -14.91
CA VAL A 173 -7.70 -7.25 -14.48
C VAL A 173 -6.58 -8.13 -15.03
N LYS A 174 -5.70 -7.55 -15.84
CA LYS A 174 -4.42 -8.19 -16.19
C LYS A 174 -3.31 -7.41 -15.53
N VAL A 175 -2.28 -8.12 -15.09
CA VAL A 175 -1.09 -7.47 -14.56
C VAL A 175 0.09 -7.90 -15.40
N ASP A 176 0.86 -6.93 -15.88
CA ASP A 176 2.10 -7.21 -16.59
C ASP A 176 3.13 -7.79 -15.61
N GLU A 177 3.77 -8.89 -15.99
CA GLU A 177 4.72 -9.60 -15.11
C GLU A 177 6.06 -8.89 -14.97
N LYS A 178 6.43 -8.01 -15.91
CA LYS A 178 7.70 -7.28 -15.91
C LYS A 178 7.59 -5.90 -15.27
N SER A 179 6.56 -5.12 -15.63
CA SER A 179 6.34 -3.77 -15.12
C SER A 179 5.48 -3.74 -13.85
N GLY A 180 4.60 -4.73 -13.67
CA GLY A 180 3.64 -4.73 -12.57
C GLY A 180 2.38 -3.91 -12.79
N GLU A 181 2.24 -3.31 -13.97
CA GLU A 181 1.11 -2.44 -14.29
C GLU A 181 -0.19 -3.24 -14.33
N GLU A 182 -1.19 -2.78 -13.57
CA GLU A 182 -2.54 -3.33 -13.61
C GLU A 182 -3.37 -2.67 -14.71
N ASN A 183 -3.87 -3.48 -15.62
CA ASN A 183 -4.71 -3.07 -16.73
C ASN A 183 -6.15 -3.57 -16.51
N PHE A 184 -7.10 -2.63 -16.53
CA PHE A 184 -8.53 -2.91 -16.33
C PHE A 184 -9.26 -2.88 -17.67
N TYR A 185 -9.82 -4.01 -18.07
CA TYR A 185 -10.59 -4.14 -19.30
C TYR A 185 -12.07 -4.34 -18.99
N ARG A 186 -12.92 -3.45 -19.49
CA ARG A 186 -14.37 -3.62 -19.44
C ARG A 186 -14.82 -4.41 -20.67
N LEU A 187 -15.40 -5.59 -20.45
CA LEU A 187 -16.08 -6.33 -21.50
C LEU A 187 -17.53 -5.88 -21.61
N SER A 188 -17.96 -5.59 -22.83
CA SER A 188 -19.36 -5.34 -23.14
C SER A 188 -20.18 -6.62 -22.94
N PRO A 189 -21.40 -6.53 -22.38
CA PRO A 189 -22.34 -7.64 -22.35
C PRO A 189 -22.69 -8.12 -23.77
N ARG A 190 -22.99 -9.42 -23.92
CA ARG A 190 -23.35 -10.03 -25.21
C ARG A 190 -24.87 -10.04 -25.42
#